data_AF-A0A7X7KKJ7-F1
#
_entry.id   AF-A0A7X7KKJ7-F1
#
_cell.length_a   1.000
_cell.length_b   1.000
_cell.length_c   1.000
_cell.angle_alpha   90.00
_cell.angle_beta   90.00
_cell.angle_gamma   90.00
#
_symmetry.space_group_name_H-M   'P 1'
#
loop_
_entity.id
_entity.type
_entity.pdbx_description
1 polymer ?
#
loop_
_entity_poly.entity_id
_entity_poly.type
_entity_poly.pdbx_seq_one_letter_code
_entity_poly.pdbx_strand_id
1 'polypeptide(L)' 'MLGHQLQAQGKRFAEQGGFREKLTQERVEARGRQEGAPECPDCGKPMARRKAASGPNAGTEFWGCTGYPACRGVRPV' A
#
# COMPACT_ATOMS: atom_id res chain seq x y z
N MET A 1 -38.52 10.46 -13.76
CA MET A 1 -37.74 10.13 -12.55
C MET A 1 -36.24 10.22 -12.86
N LEU A 2 -35.64 11.39 -12.65
CA LEU A 2 -34.21 11.63 -12.87
C LEU A 2 -33.52 12.13 -11.57
N GLY A 3 -34.28 12.86 -10.73
CA GLY A 3 -33.81 13.39 -9.45
C GLY A 3 -33.38 12.31 -8.44
N HIS A 4 -34.11 11.20 -8.35
CA HIS A 4 -33.73 10.07 -7.49
C HIS A 4 -32.41 9.43 -7.95
N GLN A 5 -32.17 9.39 -9.26
CA GLN A 5 -30.97 8.83 -9.86
C GLN A 5 -29.75 9.74 -9.60
N LEU A 6 -29.92 11.06 -9.69
CA LEU A 6 -28.90 12.05 -9.33
C LEU A 6 -28.55 12.00 -7.83
N GLN A 7 -29.55 11.87 -6.95
CA GLN A 7 -29.33 11.73 -5.50
C GLN A 7 -28.58 10.43 -5.16
N ALA A 8 -28.92 9.32 -5.82
CA ALA A 8 -28.23 8.05 -5.62
C ALA A 8 -26.76 8.10 -6.09
N GLN A 9 -26.49 8.77 -7.22
CA GLN A 9 -25.11 8.98 -7.69
C GLN A 9 -24.30 9.87 -6.73
N GLY A 10 -24.90 10.94 -6.21
CA GLY A 10 -24.25 11.82 -5.23
C GLY A 10 -23.90 11.09 -3.93
N LYS A 11 -24.80 10.25 -3.41
CA LYS A 11 -24.54 9.42 -2.21
C LYS A 11 -23.36 8.47 -2.41
N ARG A 12 -23.32 7.75 -3.54
CA ARG A 12 -22.20 6.85 -3.86
C ARG A 12 -20.87 7.57 -3.96
N PHE A 13 -20.86 8.78 -4.53
CA PHE A 13 -19.66 9.61 -4.60
C PHE A 13 -19.20 10.04 -3.20
N ALA A 14 -20.12 10.45 -2.33
CA ALA A 14 -19.81 10.82 -0.95
C ALA A 14 -19.24 9.64 -0.13
N GLU A 15 -19.78 8.42 -0.32
CA GLU A 15 -19.34 7.22 0.40
C GLU A 15 -18.01 6.64 -0.11
N GLN A 16 -17.83 6.55 -1.42
CA GLN A 16 -16.69 5.87 -2.02
C GLN A 16 -15.52 6.82 -2.35
N GLY A 17 -15.68 8.11 -2.09
CA GLY A 17 -14.73 9.14 -2.49
C GLY A 17 -14.67 9.36 -4.00
N GLY A 18 -13.92 10.39 -4.39
CA GLY A 18 -13.67 10.71 -5.79
C GLY A 18 -12.70 9.75 -6.47
N PHE A 19 -12.43 10.02 -7.74
CA PHE A 19 -11.51 9.23 -8.54
C PHE A 19 -10.09 9.19 -7.95
N ARG A 20 -9.63 10.29 -7.36
CA ARG A 20 -8.29 10.39 -6.74
C ARG A 20 -8.16 9.52 -5.49
N GLU A 21 -9.18 9.49 -4.65
CA GLU A 21 -9.24 8.68 -3.44
C GLU A 21 -9.20 7.18 -3.81
N LYS A 22 -10.01 6.79 -4.80
CA LYS A 22 -10.04 5.41 -5.33
C LYS A 22 -8.69 4.96 -5.88
N LEU A 23 -8.04 5.78 -6.73
CA LEU A 23 -6.70 5.47 -7.23
C LEU A 23 -5.64 5.37 -6.13
N THR A 24 -5.80 6.16 -5.05
CA THR A 24 -4.89 6.09 -3.90
C THR A 24 -5.06 4.76 -3.16
N GLN A 25 -6.30 4.32 -2.97
CA GLN A 25 -6.62 3.03 -2.36
C GLN A 25 -6.06 1.87 -3.19
N GLU A 26 -6.29 1.86 -4.50
CA GLU A 26 -5.74 0.84 -5.41
C GLU A 26 -4.21 0.77 -5.34
N ARG A 27 -3.53 1.91 -5.30
CA ARG A 27 -2.06 1.96 -5.16
C ARG A 27 -1.60 1.35 -3.84
N VAL A 28 -2.29 1.62 -2.74
CA VAL A 28 -1.94 1.05 -1.42
C VAL A 28 -2.15 -0.46 -1.43
N GLU A 29 -3.26 -0.94 -1.97
CA GLU A 29 -3.54 -2.36 -2.10
C GLU A 29 -2.54 -3.08 -3.01
N ALA A 30 -2.21 -2.50 -4.18
CA ALA A 30 -1.21 -3.06 -5.08
C ALA A 30 0.18 -3.17 -4.42
N ARG A 31 0.54 -2.21 -3.56
CA ARG A 31 1.76 -2.29 -2.76
C ARG A 31 1.69 -3.37 -1.66
N GLY A 32 0.50 -3.65 -1.13
CA GLY A 32 0.27 -4.69 -0.13
C GLY A 32 0.25 -6.11 -0.71
N ARG A 33 -0.18 -6.27 -1.96
CA ARG A 33 -0.27 -7.57 -2.67
C ARG A 33 1.05 -8.03 -3.31
N GLN A 34 2.20 -7.55 -2.84
CA GLN A 34 3.49 -7.95 -3.42
C GLN A 34 3.68 -9.46 -3.31
N GLU A 35 3.68 -10.14 -4.46
CA GLU A 35 3.81 -11.60 -4.56
C GLU A 35 5.14 -12.06 -3.94
N GLY A 36 5.08 -13.06 -3.07
CA GLY A 36 6.24 -13.62 -2.39
C GLY A 36 6.77 -12.80 -1.21
N ALA A 37 6.01 -11.82 -0.71
CA ALA A 37 6.38 -11.06 0.48
C ALA A 37 6.50 -11.97 1.72
N PRO A 38 7.70 -12.11 2.33
CA PRO A 38 7.86 -12.88 3.56
C PRO A 38 7.29 -12.12 4.76
N GLU A 39 7.08 -12.84 5.84
CA GLU A 39 6.81 -12.25 7.15
C GLU A 39 8.10 -11.69 7.77
N CYS A 40 7.94 -10.59 8.50
CA CYS A 40 9.02 -9.95 9.24
C CYS A 40 9.46 -10.86 10.40
N PRO A 41 10.76 -11.16 10.53
CA PRO A 41 11.26 -12.03 11.60
C PRO A 41 11.07 -11.42 13.00
N ASP A 42 10.98 -10.09 13.11
CA ASP A 42 10.91 -9.40 14.40
C ASP A 42 9.49 -9.22 14.93
N CYS A 43 8.48 -9.24 14.05
CA CYS A 43 7.09 -8.92 14.47
C CYS A 43 5.99 -9.69 13.73
N GLY A 44 6.32 -10.56 12.77
CA GLY A 44 5.36 -11.35 11.99
C GLY A 44 4.53 -10.56 10.97
N LYS A 45 4.65 -9.23 10.92
CA LYS A 45 3.93 -8.40 9.93
C LYS A 45 4.44 -8.67 8.51
N PRO A 46 3.59 -8.53 7.48
CA PRO A 46 4.02 -8.67 6.09
C PRO A 46 5.12 -7.65 5.75
N MET A 47 6.07 -8.04 4.92
CA MET A 47 7.12 -7.16 4.43
C MET A 47 6.76 -6.57 3.05
N ALA A 48 7.38 -5.46 2.70
CA ALA A 48 7.26 -4.84 1.39
C ALA A 48 8.63 -4.71 0.74
N ARG A 49 8.74 -5.05 -0.55
CA ARG A 49 9.89 -4.84 -1.40
C ARG A 49 10.13 -3.35 -1.57
N ARG A 50 11.28 -2.90 -1.08
CA ARG A 50 11.75 -1.52 -1.15
C ARG A 50 13.08 -1.50 -1.88
N LYS A 51 13.36 -0.40 -2.57
CA LYS A 51 14.64 -0.16 -3.21
C LYS A 51 15.44 0.79 -2.33
N ALA A 52 16.70 0.45 -2.04
CA ALA A 52 17.57 1.34 -1.30
C ALA A 52 17.83 2.60 -2.13
N ALA A 53 17.51 3.77 -1.55
CA ALA A 53 17.57 5.05 -2.26
C ALA A 53 18.98 5.65 -2.32
N SER A 54 19.83 5.32 -1.35
CA SER A 54 21.17 5.90 -1.21
C SER A 54 22.11 4.98 -0.42
N GLY A 55 23.41 5.27 -0.48
CA GLY A 55 24.46 4.51 0.19
C GLY A 55 25.09 3.41 -0.67
N PRO A 56 25.93 2.53 -0.08
CA PRO A 56 26.66 1.49 -0.81
C PRO A 56 25.77 0.48 -1.54
N ASN A 57 24.55 0.29 -1.05
CA ASN A 57 23.55 -0.62 -1.62
C ASN A 57 22.49 0.13 -2.44
N ALA A 58 22.74 1.38 -2.85
CA ALA A 58 21.77 2.14 -3.63
C ALA A 58 21.38 1.37 -4.90
N GLY A 59 20.07 1.22 -5.10
CA GLY A 59 19.52 0.50 -6.23
C GLY A 59 19.22 -0.98 -5.99
N THR A 60 19.66 -1.59 -4.88
CA THR A 60 19.27 -2.97 -4.55
C THR A 60 17.88 -3.01 -3.94
N GLU A 61 17.15 -4.10 -4.20
CA GLU A 61 15.87 -4.37 -3.56
C GLU A 61 16.07 -5.15 -2.26
N PHE A 62 15.23 -4.89 -1.27
CA PHE A 62 15.19 -5.60 -0.01
C PHE A 62 13.75 -5.64 0.50
N TRP A 63 13.43 -6.64 1.32
CA TRP A 63 12.18 -6.69 2.05
C TRP A 63 12.31 -5.82 3.30
N GLY A 64 11.46 -4.81 3.44
CA GLY A 64 11.37 -3.97 4.64
C GLY A 64 10.02 -4.17 5.34
N CYS A 65 10.02 -4.23 6.67
CA CYS A 65 8.79 -4.39 7.44
C CYS A 65 7.77 -3.27 7.15
N THR A 66 6.50 -3.63 6.98
CA THR A 66 5.39 -2.67 6.83
C THR A 66 5.11 -1.87 8.12
N GLY A 67 5.59 -2.35 9.27
CA GLY A 67 5.47 -1.70 10.58
C GLY A 67 6.50 -0.60 10.87
N TYR A 68 7.36 -0.22 9.92
CA TYR A 68 8.29 0.90 10.09
C TYR A 68 7.54 2.23 10.35
N PRO A 69 7.98 3.10 11.29
CA PRO A 69 9.25 3.08 12.03
C PRO A 69 9.28 2.25 13.30
N ALA A 70 8.14 1.71 13.75
CA ALA A 70 8.04 0.94 14.99
C ALA A 70 8.76 -0.42 14.91
N CYS A 71 8.82 -1.03 13.72
CA CYS A 71 9.63 -2.21 13.43
C CYS A 71 10.58 -1.91 12.27
N ARG A 72 11.88 -2.15 12.48
CA ARG A 72 12.95 -1.91 11.48
C ARG A 72 13.47 -3.21 10.84
N GLY A 73 12.73 -4.30 10.96
CA GLY A 73 13.09 -5.59 10.38
C GLY A 73 13.26 -5.50 8.87
N VAL A 74 14.37 -6.07 8.39
CA VAL A 74 14.73 -6.14 6.97
C VAL A 74 15.15 -7.55 6.61
N ARG A 75 14.92 -7.97 5.37
CA ARG A 75 15.44 -9.20 4.80
C ARG A 75 15.99 -8.93 3.41
N PRO A 76 17.08 -9.61 3.00
CA PRO A 76 17.49 -9.59 1.60
C PRO A 76 16.36 -10.16 0.73
N VAL A 77 16.17 -9.56 -0.44
CA VAL A 77 15.36 -10.15 -1.53
C VAL A 77 16.11 -11.31 -2.14
#